data_AF-A0A076HMR6-F1
#
_entry.id   AF-A0A076HMR6-F1
#
_cell.length_a   1.000
_cell.length_b   1.000
_cell.length_c   1.000
_cell.angle_alpha   90.00
_cell.angle_beta   90.00
_cell.angle_gamma   90.00
#
_symmetry.space_group_name_H-M   'P 1'
#
loop_
_entity.id
_entity.type
_entity.pdbx_description
1 polymer ?
#
loop_
_entity_poly.entity_id
_entity_poly.type
_entity_poly.pdbx_seq_one_letter_code
_entity_poly.pdbx_strand_id
1 'polypeptide(L)'
;MAKELLHHLQQRGYELTAPLPLVTEHSFNGGLQFDDEIKGSSSGHIVIQPAARVDDIKQKDRIGVLPLFHIINFDQSKGSTGFLPLDQTFNFLIRHLGLEPSRLRFTGTDRALFLFPFLAEHGIVESQVRLVDWDKARALGTGSGYFEPKGDPRSPSFNTLSIEYLLDDGSELEIGEITLTDDRPAAVRSAGFGLERLSFARGDRLTKWHETLPAFRRAVERDARRQSLPLPAGYFEILGRSTSG
;
A
#
# COMPACT_ATOMS: atom_id res chain seq x y z
N MET A 1 5.62 -13.53 -6.18
CA MET A 1 4.70 -12.46 -5.73
C MET A 1 4.20 -11.57 -6.87
N ALA A 2 4.94 -10.53 -7.31
CA ALA A 2 4.43 -9.51 -8.26
C ALA A 2 3.79 -10.09 -9.55
N LYS A 3 4.46 -11.06 -10.19
CA LYS A 3 3.96 -11.72 -11.41
C LYS A 3 2.67 -12.51 -11.19
N GLU A 4 2.54 -13.16 -10.03
CA GLU A 4 1.36 -13.99 -9.69
C GLU A 4 0.13 -13.10 -9.51
N LEU A 5 0.26 -12.00 -8.75
CA LEU A 5 -0.82 -11.04 -8.55
C LEU A 5 -1.19 -10.33 -9.84
N LEU A 6 -0.19 -9.89 -10.60
CA LEU A 6 -0.43 -9.25 -11.89
C LEU A 6 -1.20 -10.19 -12.84
N HIS A 7 -0.78 -11.45 -12.94
CA HIS A 7 -1.47 -12.44 -13.75
C HIS A 7 -2.90 -12.67 -13.27
N HIS A 8 -3.10 -12.80 -11.96
CA HIS A 8 -4.43 -12.97 -11.35
C HIS A 8 -5.38 -11.83 -11.74
N LEU A 9 -4.93 -10.57 -11.62
CA LEU A 9 -5.73 -9.40 -11.93
C LEU A 9 -5.95 -9.24 -13.44
N GLN A 10 -4.93 -9.46 -14.27
CA GLN A 10 -5.06 -9.38 -15.74
C GLN A 10 -6.07 -10.39 -16.31
N GLN A 11 -6.14 -11.60 -15.76
CA GLN A 11 -7.17 -12.58 -16.13
C GLN A 11 -8.61 -12.10 -15.87
N ARG A 12 -8.77 -11.03 -15.09
CA ARG A 12 -10.07 -10.44 -14.71
C ARG A 12 -10.33 -9.10 -15.41
N GLY A 13 -9.60 -8.84 -16.48
CA GLY A 13 -9.82 -7.68 -17.35
C GLY A 13 -9.15 -6.39 -16.88
N TYR A 14 -8.20 -6.49 -15.96
CA TYR A 14 -7.43 -5.33 -15.55
C TYR A 14 -6.22 -5.10 -16.47
N GLU A 15 -5.93 -3.84 -16.77
CA GLU A 15 -4.83 -3.43 -17.65
C GLU A 15 -3.66 -2.86 -16.85
N LEU A 16 -2.44 -3.32 -17.15
CA LEU A 16 -1.24 -2.81 -16.49
C LEU A 16 -0.84 -1.44 -17.08
N THR A 17 -0.66 -0.46 -16.21
CA THR A 17 -0.09 0.86 -16.56
C THR A 17 1.35 0.97 -16.09
N ALA A 18 2.09 1.89 -16.73
CA ALA A 18 3.43 2.23 -16.28
C ALA A 18 3.37 2.98 -14.94
N PRO A 19 4.28 2.69 -14.00
CA PRO A 19 4.37 3.45 -12.77
C PRO A 19 4.89 4.87 -13.01
N LEU A 20 4.61 5.75 -12.06
CA LEU A 20 5.26 7.05 -12.00
C LEU A 20 6.75 6.93 -11.66
N PRO A 21 7.57 7.92 -12.05
CA PRO A 21 8.99 7.94 -11.71
C PRO A 21 9.24 7.94 -10.20
N LEU A 22 10.32 7.30 -9.75
CA LEU A 22 10.69 7.26 -8.33
C LEU A 22 11.22 8.61 -7.81
N VAL A 23 11.82 9.42 -8.69
CA VAL A 23 12.25 10.80 -8.38
C VAL A 23 11.22 11.77 -8.90
N THR A 24 10.74 12.65 -8.02
CA THR A 24 9.70 13.64 -8.34
C THR A 24 10.30 15.05 -8.45
N GLU A 25 9.55 15.96 -9.07
CA GLU A 25 9.94 17.38 -9.18
C GLU A 25 9.48 18.22 -7.96
N HIS A 26 8.76 17.61 -7.02
CA HIS A 26 8.22 18.29 -5.83
C HIS A 26 9.07 17.98 -4.61
N SER A 27 9.15 18.91 -3.64
CA SER A 27 9.96 18.69 -2.42
C SER A 27 9.33 17.76 -1.40
N PHE A 28 8.03 17.45 -1.54
CA PHE A 28 7.33 16.52 -0.67
C PHE A 28 8.04 15.16 -0.61
N ASN A 29 8.04 14.53 0.57
CA ASN A 29 8.73 13.27 0.83
C ASN A 29 10.21 13.30 0.38
N GLY A 30 10.85 14.48 0.50
CA GLY A 30 12.23 14.71 0.12
C GLY A 30 12.49 14.57 -1.39
N GLY A 31 11.48 14.69 -2.26
CA GLY A 31 11.61 14.52 -3.71
C GLY A 31 11.59 13.07 -4.19
N LEU A 32 11.10 12.16 -3.35
CA LEU A 32 10.88 10.76 -3.68
C LEU A 32 9.38 10.49 -3.83
N GLN A 33 9.08 9.59 -4.77
CA GLN A 33 7.75 9.10 -5.05
C GLN A 33 7.11 8.48 -3.81
N PHE A 34 6.10 9.14 -3.28
CA PHE A 34 5.27 8.59 -2.21
C PHE A 34 4.34 7.52 -2.80
N ASP A 35 3.91 6.59 -1.96
CA ASP A 35 3.30 5.33 -2.39
C ASP A 35 1.84 5.45 -2.86
N ASP A 36 1.23 6.62 -2.67
CA ASP A 36 -0.11 6.96 -3.14
C ASP A 36 -0.13 8.08 -4.19
N GLU A 37 0.99 8.30 -4.92
CA GLU A 37 0.95 9.16 -6.10
C GLU A 37 0.33 8.58 -7.36
N ILE A 38 -0.75 7.82 -7.25
CA ILE A 38 -1.39 7.23 -8.42
C ILE A 38 -2.34 8.26 -9.04
N LYS A 39 -1.79 9.22 -9.78
CA LYS A 39 -2.54 9.91 -10.82
C LYS A 39 -2.98 8.85 -11.84
N GLY A 40 -4.27 8.56 -11.88
CA GLY A 40 -4.89 7.94 -13.06
C GLY A 40 -4.94 6.41 -13.08
N SER A 41 -5.24 5.76 -11.96
CA SER A 41 -5.92 4.46 -12.06
C SER A 41 -7.33 4.72 -12.59
N SER A 42 -7.47 4.90 -13.90
CA SER A 42 -8.77 4.78 -14.55
C SER A 42 -9.34 3.42 -14.18
N SER A 43 -10.66 3.34 -14.00
CA SER A 43 -11.33 2.08 -13.65
C SER A 43 -10.80 0.91 -14.49
N GLY A 44 -10.39 -0.17 -13.84
CA GLY A 44 -9.83 -1.36 -14.49
C GLY A 44 -8.33 -1.32 -14.79
N HIS A 45 -7.56 -0.44 -14.16
CA HIS A 45 -6.11 -0.42 -14.32
C HIS A 45 -5.38 -0.92 -13.07
N ILE A 46 -4.19 -1.49 -13.27
CA ILE A 46 -3.24 -1.91 -12.24
C ILE A 46 -1.97 -1.09 -12.42
N VAL A 47 -1.37 -0.65 -11.32
CA VAL A 47 -0.02 -0.12 -11.30
C VAL A 47 0.81 -0.87 -10.26
N ILE A 48 2.09 -1.10 -10.57
CA ILE A 48 3.09 -1.52 -9.57
C ILE A 48 4.03 -0.34 -9.37
N GLN A 49 3.73 0.48 -8.37
CA GLN A 49 4.43 1.72 -8.06
C GLN A 49 5.63 1.45 -7.14
N PRO A 50 6.88 1.68 -7.59
CA PRO A 50 7.99 1.81 -6.67
C PRO A 50 7.81 3.06 -5.83
N ALA A 51 8.04 2.95 -4.53
CA ALA A 51 7.90 4.04 -3.59
C ALA A 51 8.98 3.99 -2.51
N ALA A 52 9.19 5.15 -1.88
CA ALA A 52 10.05 5.30 -0.71
C ALA A 52 9.40 6.31 0.23
N ARG A 53 9.58 6.15 1.53
CA ARG A 53 9.06 7.08 2.55
C ARG A 53 10.20 7.57 3.41
N VAL A 54 10.43 8.88 3.46
CA VAL A 54 11.50 9.46 4.30
C VAL A 54 11.16 9.31 5.78
N ASP A 55 9.89 9.45 6.16
CA ASP A 55 9.46 9.30 7.55
C ASP A 55 9.66 7.88 8.11
N ASP A 56 9.72 6.88 7.25
CA ASP A 56 9.96 5.47 7.62
C ASP A 56 11.36 5.24 8.20
N ILE A 57 12.31 6.17 8.03
CA ILE A 57 13.65 6.10 8.65
C ILE A 57 13.55 5.90 10.17
N LYS A 58 12.55 6.54 10.82
CA LYS A 58 12.31 6.44 12.27
C LYS A 58 11.87 5.03 12.70
N GLN A 59 11.36 4.24 11.76
CA GLN A 59 10.85 2.89 11.98
C GLN A 59 11.66 1.83 11.20
N LYS A 60 12.90 2.15 10.76
CA LYS A 60 13.73 1.28 9.91
C LYS A 60 14.03 -0.12 10.48
N ASP A 61 13.86 -0.31 11.78
CA ASP A 61 14.04 -1.59 12.47
C ASP A 61 12.75 -2.42 12.58
N ARG A 62 11.60 -1.84 12.21
CA ARG A 62 10.30 -2.52 12.17
C ARG A 62 10.18 -3.43 10.94
N ILE A 63 9.58 -4.60 11.11
CA ILE A 63 9.31 -5.55 10.03
C ILE A 63 8.46 -4.88 8.95
N GLY A 64 8.81 -5.10 7.68
CA GLY A 64 8.06 -4.53 6.55
C GLY A 64 8.38 -3.08 6.22
N VAL A 65 9.24 -2.42 6.98
CA VAL A 65 9.73 -1.06 6.68
C VAL A 65 11.00 -1.14 5.86
N LEU A 66 10.97 -0.61 4.63
CA LEU A 66 12.05 -0.71 3.66
C LEU A 66 12.32 0.65 3.01
N PRO A 67 13.59 0.96 2.66
CA PRO A 67 13.96 2.21 1.97
C PRO A 67 13.40 2.29 0.54
N LEU A 68 13.07 1.14 -0.05
CA LEU A 68 12.40 1.00 -1.32
C LEU A 68 11.42 -0.18 -1.19
N PHE A 69 10.17 0.04 -1.56
CA PHE A 69 9.14 -0.98 -1.62
C PHE A 69 8.25 -0.76 -2.84
N HIS A 70 7.40 -1.73 -3.15
CA HIS A 70 6.48 -1.64 -4.27
C HIS A 70 5.05 -1.83 -3.81
N ILE A 71 4.19 -0.89 -4.19
CA ILE A 71 2.76 -1.02 -4.02
C ILE A 71 2.15 -1.45 -5.34
N ILE A 72 1.39 -2.54 -5.31
CA ILE A 72 0.45 -2.84 -6.38
C ILE A 72 -0.90 -2.27 -6.01
N ASN A 73 -1.45 -1.42 -6.86
CA ASN A 73 -2.76 -0.81 -6.66
C ASN A 73 -3.63 -1.10 -7.88
N PHE A 74 -4.90 -1.37 -7.63
CA PHE A 74 -5.92 -1.53 -8.65
C PHE A 74 -7.25 -0.93 -8.20
N ASP A 75 -7.93 -0.26 -9.13
CA ASP A 75 -9.22 0.42 -8.92
C ASP A 75 -10.37 -0.47 -9.40
N GLN A 76 -11.61 -0.20 -8.99
CA GLN A 76 -12.80 -0.84 -9.54
C GLN A 76 -12.73 -0.96 -11.06
N SER A 77 -13.06 -2.13 -11.61
CA SER A 77 -13.08 -2.30 -13.05
C SER A 77 -14.23 -1.49 -13.66
N LYS A 78 -14.05 -1.02 -14.89
CA LYS A 78 -15.06 -0.18 -15.55
C LYS A 78 -16.38 -0.96 -15.68
N GLY A 79 -17.44 -0.44 -15.07
CA GLY A 79 -18.78 -1.07 -15.08
C GLY A 79 -18.99 -2.15 -14.01
N SER A 80 -18.02 -2.39 -13.12
CA SER A 80 -18.28 -3.19 -11.92
C SER A 80 -19.08 -2.40 -10.91
N THR A 81 -20.13 -3.00 -10.36
CA THR A 81 -20.82 -2.52 -9.17
C THR A 81 -20.48 -3.44 -8.00
N GLY A 82 -20.35 -2.89 -6.80
CA GLY A 82 -20.22 -3.68 -5.56
C GLY A 82 -18.78 -4.00 -5.14
N PHE A 83 -18.57 -5.22 -4.64
CA PHE A 83 -17.37 -5.64 -3.89
C PHE A 83 -16.24 -6.19 -4.75
N LEU A 84 -16.25 -6.00 -6.07
CA LEU A 84 -15.31 -6.69 -6.97
C LEU A 84 -13.83 -6.53 -6.58
N PRO A 85 -13.29 -5.34 -6.25
CA PRO A 85 -11.90 -5.22 -5.81
C PRO A 85 -11.63 -5.97 -4.50
N LEU A 86 -12.63 -6.04 -3.61
CA LEU A 86 -12.56 -6.76 -2.36
C LEU A 86 -12.60 -8.27 -2.59
N ASP A 87 -13.47 -8.75 -3.47
CA ASP A 87 -13.48 -10.14 -3.94
C ASP A 87 -12.14 -10.56 -4.53
N GLN A 88 -11.54 -9.73 -5.39
CA GLN A 88 -10.24 -10.05 -5.97
C GLN A 88 -9.12 -10.02 -4.95
N THR A 89 -9.17 -9.07 -4.01
CA THR A 89 -8.29 -9.04 -2.85
C THR A 89 -8.35 -10.36 -2.09
N PHE A 90 -9.54 -10.78 -1.63
CA PHE A 90 -9.68 -11.97 -0.79
C PHE A 90 -9.38 -13.26 -1.55
N ASN A 91 -9.83 -13.37 -2.81
CA ASN A 91 -9.50 -14.51 -3.66
C ASN A 91 -7.99 -14.63 -3.89
N PHE A 92 -7.28 -13.52 -4.03
CA PHE A 92 -5.84 -13.55 -4.16
C PHE A 92 -5.16 -13.92 -2.84
N LEU A 93 -5.43 -13.18 -1.76
CA LEU A 93 -4.78 -13.39 -0.46
C LEU A 93 -5.00 -14.81 0.08
N ILE A 94 -6.25 -15.29 0.09
CA ILE A 94 -6.57 -16.57 0.72
C ILE A 94 -6.34 -17.71 -0.26
N ARG A 95 -6.89 -17.64 -1.48
CA ARG A 95 -6.91 -18.80 -2.39
C ARG A 95 -5.62 -18.94 -3.22
N HIS A 96 -4.96 -17.84 -3.58
CA HIS A 96 -3.75 -17.90 -4.41
C HIS A 96 -2.47 -17.84 -3.57
N LEU A 97 -2.41 -16.92 -2.59
CA LEU A 97 -1.26 -16.84 -1.69
C LEU A 97 -1.32 -17.85 -0.54
N GLY A 98 -2.48 -18.43 -0.27
CA GLY A 98 -2.64 -19.41 0.81
C GLY A 98 -2.57 -18.77 2.20
N LEU A 99 -2.84 -17.47 2.34
CA LEU A 99 -2.84 -16.83 3.65
C LEU A 99 -4.00 -17.36 4.48
N GLU A 100 -3.68 -17.85 5.69
CA GLU A 100 -4.68 -18.34 6.63
C GLU A 100 -5.66 -17.23 7.06
N PRO A 101 -6.98 -17.39 6.84
CA PRO A 101 -7.95 -16.35 7.18
C PRO A 101 -7.96 -15.97 8.66
N SER A 102 -7.68 -16.94 9.55
CA SER A 102 -7.60 -16.75 11.00
C SER A 102 -6.48 -15.81 11.45
N ARG A 103 -5.51 -15.51 10.57
CA ARG A 103 -4.36 -14.63 10.83
C ARG A 103 -4.54 -13.24 10.23
N LEU A 104 -5.54 -13.03 9.38
CA LEU A 104 -5.87 -11.71 8.87
C LEU A 104 -6.46 -10.84 9.99
N ARG A 105 -6.10 -9.57 10.02
CA ARG A 105 -6.68 -8.54 10.87
C ARG A 105 -7.05 -7.35 10.01
N PHE A 106 -8.01 -6.57 10.49
CA PHE A 106 -8.48 -5.39 9.78
C PHE A 106 -8.55 -4.22 10.75
N THR A 107 -8.11 -3.05 10.31
CA THR A 107 -8.22 -1.82 11.09
C THR A 107 -8.91 -0.73 10.26
N GLY A 108 -10.04 -0.23 10.75
CA GLY A 108 -10.83 0.78 10.05
C GLY A 108 -11.70 1.58 11.01
N THR A 109 -12.71 2.28 10.50
CA THR A 109 -13.69 2.99 11.33
C THR A 109 -15.09 2.38 11.18
N ASP A 110 -16.06 2.93 11.91
CA ASP A 110 -17.48 2.57 11.77
C ASP A 110 -18.01 2.69 10.34
N ARG A 111 -17.36 3.50 9.49
CA ARG A 111 -17.65 3.62 8.06
C ARG A 111 -17.39 2.35 7.27
N ALA A 112 -16.59 1.42 7.79
CA ALA A 112 -16.31 0.13 7.16
C ALA A 112 -17.28 -0.98 7.61
N LEU A 113 -18.23 -0.71 8.52
CA LEU A 113 -19.15 -1.74 9.06
C LEU A 113 -19.96 -2.45 7.99
N PHE A 114 -20.28 -1.79 6.87
CA PHE A 114 -20.99 -2.42 5.76
C PHE A 114 -20.24 -3.59 5.11
N LEU A 115 -18.92 -3.71 5.35
CA LEU A 115 -18.09 -4.81 4.88
C LEU A 115 -18.19 -6.05 5.77
N PHE A 116 -18.73 -5.97 6.98
CA PHE A 116 -18.72 -7.08 7.94
C PHE A 116 -19.42 -8.34 7.41
N PRO A 117 -20.61 -8.26 6.77
CA PRO A 117 -21.24 -9.44 6.17
C PRO A 117 -20.33 -10.11 5.13
N PHE A 118 -19.69 -9.31 4.27
CA PHE A 118 -18.73 -9.81 3.29
C PHE A 118 -17.52 -10.49 3.96
N LEU A 119 -16.94 -9.85 4.98
CA LEU A 119 -15.81 -10.40 5.73
C LEU A 119 -16.17 -11.76 6.36
N ALA A 120 -17.38 -11.89 6.90
CA ALA A 120 -17.88 -13.13 7.49
C ALA A 120 -18.00 -14.28 6.48
N GLU A 121 -18.40 -14.00 5.23
CA GLU A 121 -18.44 -15.01 4.15
C GLU A 121 -17.05 -15.59 3.83
N HIS A 122 -15.99 -14.85 4.16
CA HIS A 122 -14.59 -15.27 4.01
C HIS A 122 -13.98 -15.82 5.31
N GLY A 123 -14.79 -16.09 6.33
CA GLY A 123 -14.35 -16.68 7.60
C GLY A 123 -13.63 -15.70 8.52
N ILE A 124 -13.76 -14.39 8.27
CA ILE A 124 -13.26 -13.35 9.17
C ILE A 124 -14.33 -13.05 10.21
N VAL A 125 -13.97 -13.15 11.48
CA VAL A 125 -14.88 -12.87 12.60
C VAL A 125 -14.65 -11.47 13.18
N GLU A 126 -15.64 -10.94 13.91
CA GLU A 126 -15.58 -9.59 14.48
C GLU A 126 -14.35 -9.32 15.34
N SER A 127 -13.85 -10.32 16.08
CA SER A 127 -12.63 -10.17 16.90
C SER A 127 -11.36 -9.93 16.09
N GLN A 128 -11.40 -10.11 14.77
CA GLN A 128 -10.31 -9.78 13.84
C GLN A 128 -10.39 -8.34 13.31
N VAL A 129 -11.46 -7.60 13.61
CA VAL A 129 -11.67 -6.22 13.13
C VAL A 129 -11.54 -5.24 14.29
N ARG A 130 -10.58 -4.31 14.16
CA ARG A 130 -10.38 -3.18 15.07
C ARG A 130 -11.03 -1.93 14.49
N LEU A 131 -12.00 -1.39 15.22
CA LEU A 131 -12.61 -0.11 14.90
C LEU A 131 -11.95 1.00 15.71
N VAL A 132 -11.39 1.98 15.02
CA VAL A 132 -10.89 3.21 15.62
C VAL A 132 -11.90 4.34 15.45
N ASP A 133 -11.85 5.30 16.38
CA ASP A 133 -12.67 6.50 16.31
C ASP A 133 -12.35 7.32 15.05
N TRP A 134 -13.40 7.80 14.38
CA TRP A 134 -13.29 8.50 13.11
C TRP A 134 -12.48 9.80 13.22
N ASP A 135 -12.72 10.61 14.25
CA ASP A 135 -12.03 11.88 14.41
C ASP A 135 -10.55 11.68 14.76
N LYS A 136 -10.23 10.64 15.55
CA LYS A 136 -8.85 10.21 15.79
C LYS A 136 -8.15 9.72 14.52
N ALA A 137 -8.83 8.91 13.71
CA ALA A 137 -8.27 8.42 12.44
C ALA A 137 -7.93 9.60 11.51
N ARG A 138 -8.84 10.57 11.38
CA ARG A 138 -8.61 11.79 10.59
C ARG A 138 -7.45 12.63 11.10
N ALA A 139 -7.37 12.83 12.42
CA ALA A 139 -6.30 13.64 13.01
C ALA A 139 -4.90 13.04 12.74
N LEU A 140 -4.82 11.71 12.67
CA LEU A 140 -3.59 10.97 12.37
C LEU A 140 -3.29 10.92 10.86
N GLY A 141 -4.28 10.63 10.01
CA GLY A 141 -4.14 10.58 8.56
C GLY A 141 -3.18 9.50 8.03
N THR A 142 -3.00 8.40 8.79
CA THR A 142 -1.94 7.41 8.57
C THR A 142 -2.33 6.21 7.69
N GLY A 143 -3.60 6.10 7.29
CA GLY A 143 -4.13 4.97 6.51
C GLY A 143 -4.92 3.94 7.33
N SER A 144 -4.73 3.84 8.65
CA SER A 144 -5.60 3.00 9.48
C SER A 144 -6.95 3.69 9.74
N GLY A 145 -7.91 3.53 8.83
CA GLY A 145 -9.26 4.12 8.90
C GLY A 145 -9.43 5.42 8.10
N TYR A 146 -8.37 6.22 7.99
CA TYR A 146 -8.32 7.40 7.14
C TYR A 146 -6.90 7.74 6.73
N PHE A 147 -6.72 8.06 5.45
CA PHE A 147 -5.46 8.43 4.84
C PHE A 147 -5.47 9.90 4.43
N GLU A 148 -4.52 10.70 4.93
CA GLU A 148 -4.32 12.11 4.56
C GLU A 148 -2.88 12.53 4.89
N PRO A 149 -1.90 12.27 3.99
CA PRO A 149 -0.51 12.61 4.21
C PRO A 149 -0.31 14.13 4.18
N LYS A 150 0.13 14.69 5.31
CA LYS A 150 0.32 16.14 5.45
C LYS A 150 1.42 16.64 4.52
N GLY A 151 1.10 17.67 3.73
CA GLY A 151 2.05 18.34 2.84
C GLY A 151 2.22 17.67 1.47
N ASP A 152 1.50 16.59 1.16
CA ASP A 152 1.43 16.07 -0.21
C ASP A 152 0.81 17.16 -1.11
N PRO A 153 1.46 17.57 -2.21
CA PRO A 153 0.98 18.63 -3.09
C PRO A 153 -0.39 18.36 -3.72
N ARG A 154 -0.86 17.11 -3.73
CA ARG A 154 -2.15 16.70 -4.27
C ARG A 154 -3.23 16.55 -3.20
N SER A 155 -2.86 16.62 -1.93
CA SER A 155 -3.75 16.50 -0.77
C SER A 155 -4.74 15.32 -0.87
N PRO A 156 -4.28 14.08 -1.11
CA PRO A 156 -5.18 12.93 -1.13
C PRO A 156 -5.83 12.75 0.25
N SER A 157 -7.11 12.39 0.26
CA SER A 157 -7.88 12.16 1.48
C SER A 157 -8.88 11.04 1.23
N PHE A 158 -8.77 9.92 1.94
CA PHE A 158 -9.63 8.76 1.72
C PHE A 158 -10.05 8.07 3.01
N ASN A 159 -11.28 7.56 3.04
CA ASN A 159 -11.69 6.51 3.98
C ASN A 159 -10.97 5.22 3.62
N THR A 160 -10.48 4.49 4.62
CA THR A 160 -9.68 3.29 4.35
C THR A 160 -10.00 2.16 5.33
N LEU A 161 -9.74 0.94 4.89
CA LEU A 161 -9.69 -0.26 5.72
C LEU A 161 -8.32 -0.91 5.53
N SER A 162 -7.49 -0.85 6.55
CA SER A 162 -6.19 -1.51 6.57
C SER A 162 -6.38 -3.02 6.73
N ILE A 163 -5.49 -3.79 6.10
CA ILE A 163 -5.40 -5.24 6.20
C ILE A 163 -4.04 -5.59 6.77
N GLU A 164 -4.03 -6.24 7.94
CA GLU A 164 -2.83 -6.76 8.57
C GLU A 164 -2.81 -8.29 8.59
N TYR A 165 -1.62 -8.85 8.73
CA TYR A 165 -1.39 -10.28 8.87
C TYR A 165 -0.54 -10.57 10.11
N LEU A 166 -1.00 -11.52 10.92
CA LEU A 166 -0.28 -11.99 12.10
C LEU A 166 0.79 -13.01 11.68
N LEU A 167 2.06 -12.67 11.90
CA LEU A 167 3.19 -13.56 11.64
C LEU A 167 3.36 -14.61 12.75
N ASP A 168 4.22 -15.61 12.51
CA ASP A 168 4.50 -16.71 13.44
C ASP A 168 5.07 -16.25 14.78
N ASP A 169 5.81 -15.14 14.79
CA ASP A 169 6.37 -14.55 16.01
C ASP A 169 5.37 -13.69 16.79
N GLY A 170 4.12 -13.59 16.32
CA GLY A 170 3.06 -12.78 16.91
C GLY A 170 3.08 -11.30 16.49
N SER A 171 4.00 -10.89 15.63
CA SER A 171 4.04 -9.53 15.09
C SER A 171 2.93 -9.32 14.06
N GLU A 172 2.33 -8.13 14.05
CA GLU A 172 1.39 -7.71 13.01
C GLU A 172 2.10 -6.96 11.89
N LEU A 173 1.85 -7.38 10.66
CA LEU A 173 2.36 -6.77 9.44
C LEU A 173 1.20 -6.25 8.60
N GLU A 174 1.10 -4.94 8.41
CA GLU A 174 0.15 -4.35 7.47
C GLU A 174 0.53 -4.74 6.03
N ILE A 175 -0.29 -5.52 5.35
CA ILE A 175 -0.01 -6.05 4.01
C ILE A 175 -0.67 -5.25 2.90
N GLY A 176 -1.70 -4.47 3.21
CA GLY A 176 -2.40 -3.66 2.23
C GLY A 176 -3.53 -2.84 2.83
N GLU A 177 -4.20 -2.11 1.97
CA GLU A 177 -5.26 -1.18 2.33
C GLU A 177 -6.35 -1.19 1.25
N ILE A 178 -7.59 -1.06 1.69
CA ILE A 178 -8.75 -0.87 0.83
C ILE A 178 -9.20 0.57 0.97
N THR A 179 -9.30 1.28 -0.15
CA THR A 179 -9.89 2.62 -0.20
C THR A 179 -11.40 2.51 -0.35
N LEU A 180 -12.14 3.30 0.43
CA LEU A 180 -13.60 3.38 0.40
C LEU A 180 -14.05 4.73 -0.17
N THR A 181 -15.21 4.74 -0.85
CA THR A 181 -15.85 5.99 -1.28
C THR A 181 -16.42 6.75 -0.08
N ASP A 182 -16.60 8.06 -0.25
CA ASP A 182 -17.29 8.92 0.73
C ASP A 182 -18.82 8.90 0.57
N ASP A 183 -19.33 8.27 -0.49
CA ASP A 183 -20.75 8.18 -0.80
C ASP A 183 -21.53 7.40 0.26
N ARG A 184 -22.85 7.59 0.29
CA ARG A 184 -23.77 6.77 1.09
C ARG A 184 -24.77 6.04 0.20
N PRO A 185 -24.76 4.69 0.16
CA PRO A 185 -23.86 3.81 0.92
C PRO A 185 -22.41 3.87 0.42
N ALA A 186 -21.46 3.71 1.33
CA ALA A 186 -20.04 3.62 0.99
C ALA A 186 -19.78 2.37 0.15
N ALA A 187 -18.78 2.45 -0.74
CA ALA A 187 -18.38 1.35 -1.61
C ALA A 187 -16.86 1.21 -1.59
N VAL A 188 -16.38 0.03 -1.99
CA VAL A 188 -14.94 -0.22 -2.17
C VAL A 188 -14.48 0.44 -3.46
N ARG A 189 -13.55 1.39 -3.41
CA ARG A 189 -13.00 2.07 -4.59
C ARG A 189 -11.81 1.31 -5.16
N SER A 190 -10.78 1.10 -4.35
CA SER A 190 -9.50 0.54 -4.79
C SER A 190 -8.89 -0.31 -3.69
N ALA A 191 -7.90 -1.12 -4.05
CA ALA A 191 -7.07 -1.83 -3.09
C ALA A 191 -5.59 -1.71 -3.46
N GLY A 192 -4.75 -1.51 -2.44
CA GLY A 192 -3.30 -1.38 -2.54
C GLY A 192 -2.60 -2.41 -1.66
N PHE A 193 -1.53 -3.04 -2.15
CA PHE A 193 -0.75 -4.01 -1.38
C PHE A 193 0.75 -3.77 -1.48
N GLY A 194 1.43 -3.86 -0.34
CA GLY A 194 2.89 -3.89 -0.31
C GLY A 194 3.40 -5.26 -0.77
N LEU A 195 4.05 -5.33 -1.93
CA LEU A 195 4.48 -6.60 -2.53
C LEU A 195 5.51 -7.33 -1.67
N GLU A 196 6.44 -6.61 -1.05
CA GLU A 196 7.42 -7.18 -0.13
C GLU A 196 6.74 -7.71 1.12
N ARG A 197 5.77 -6.98 1.67
CA ARG A 197 5.02 -7.39 2.88
C ARG A 197 4.12 -8.60 2.61
N LEU A 198 3.51 -8.70 1.44
CA LEU A 198 2.81 -9.91 1.01
C LEU A 198 3.75 -11.13 0.89
N SER A 199 4.97 -10.91 0.42
CA SER A 199 5.99 -11.98 0.36
C SER A 199 6.34 -12.46 1.77
N PHE A 200 6.50 -11.54 2.72
CA PHE A 200 6.75 -11.88 4.12
C PHE A 200 5.58 -12.62 4.76
N ALA A 201 4.34 -12.19 4.50
CA ALA A 201 3.13 -12.88 5.00
C ALA A 201 3.02 -14.33 4.47
N ARG A 202 3.54 -14.59 3.26
CA ARG A 202 3.62 -15.94 2.69
C ARG A 202 4.76 -16.80 3.26
N GLY A 203 5.59 -16.24 4.15
CA GLY A 203 6.75 -16.92 4.72
C GLY A 203 8.04 -16.83 3.89
N ASP A 204 8.10 -15.93 2.91
CA ASP A 204 9.37 -15.63 2.23
C ASP A 204 10.33 -14.92 3.21
N ARG A 205 11.64 -14.99 2.93
CA ARG A 205 12.68 -14.40 3.79
C ARG A 205 12.42 -12.92 4.06
N LEU A 206 12.30 -12.56 5.34
CA LEU A 206 12.27 -11.16 5.79
C LEU A 206 13.56 -10.45 5.38
N THR A 207 13.43 -9.37 4.61
CA THR A 207 14.55 -8.48 4.31
C THR A 207 14.54 -7.30 5.27
N LYS A 208 15.74 -6.85 5.66
CA LYS A 208 15.91 -5.70 6.56
C LYS A 208 16.27 -4.45 5.76
N TRP A 209 15.97 -3.28 6.32
CA TRP A 209 16.28 -1.97 5.73
C TRP A 209 17.68 -1.87 5.12
N HIS A 210 18.71 -2.24 5.89
CA HIS A 210 20.10 -2.12 5.44
C HIS A 210 20.46 -3.05 4.27
N GLU A 211 19.79 -4.21 4.16
CA GLU A 211 20.02 -5.17 3.07
C GLU A 211 19.52 -4.65 1.73
N THR A 212 18.51 -3.77 1.74
CA THR A 212 17.85 -3.25 0.54
C THR A 212 18.33 -1.84 0.15
N LEU A 213 19.15 -1.17 0.96
CA LEU A 213 19.79 0.12 0.61
C LEU A 213 20.52 0.11 -0.75
N PRO A 214 21.25 -0.95 -1.14
CA PRO A 214 21.86 -0.99 -2.48
C PRO A 214 20.83 -0.99 -3.61
N ALA A 215 19.67 -1.63 -3.41
CA ALA A 215 18.59 -1.64 -4.39
C ALA A 215 17.92 -0.26 -4.49
N PHE A 216 17.63 0.36 -3.34
CA PHE A 216 17.16 1.75 -3.26
C PHE A 216 18.08 2.71 -4.01
N ARG A 217 19.38 2.69 -3.69
CA ARG A 217 20.38 3.55 -4.35
C ARG A 217 20.30 3.43 -5.88
N ARG A 218 20.37 2.19 -6.39
CA ARG A 218 20.39 1.95 -7.83
C ARG A 218 19.10 2.41 -8.50
N ALA A 219 17.95 2.21 -7.84
CA ALA A 219 16.65 2.62 -8.35
C ALA A 219 16.60 4.15 -8.50
N VAL A 220 16.91 4.90 -7.44
CA VAL A 220 16.87 6.37 -7.43
C VAL A 220 17.87 6.96 -8.43
N GLU A 221 19.13 6.51 -8.42
CA GLU A 221 20.15 7.05 -9.33
C GLU A 221 19.82 6.78 -10.80
N ARG A 222 19.28 5.60 -11.12
CA ARG A 222 18.84 5.27 -12.47
C ARG A 222 17.67 6.16 -12.90
N ASP A 223 16.73 6.37 -12.00
CA ASP A 223 15.53 7.16 -12.28
C ASP A 223 15.87 8.65 -12.47
N ALA A 224 16.67 9.24 -11.58
CA ALA A 224 17.19 10.59 -11.71
C ALA A 224 17.94 10.81 -13.03
N ARG A 225 18.86 9.88 -13.39
CA ARG A 225 19.59 9.93 -14.67
C ARG A 225 18.67 9.88 -15.88
N ARG A 226 17.64 9.01 -15.85
CA ARG A 226 16.67 8.89 -16.95
C ARG A 226 15.91 10.20 -17.18
N GLN A 227 15.62 10.90 -16.09
CA GLN A 227 14.85 12.14 -16.11
C GLN A 227 15.72 13.41 -16.25
N SER A 228 17.05 13.28 -16.21
CA SER A 228 17.97 14.43 -16.13
C SER A 228 17.70 15.33 -14.91
N LEU A 229 17.30 14.74 -13.79
CA LEU A 229 17.06 15.42 -12.52
C LEU A 229 18.24 15.22 -11.55
N PRO A 230 18.47 16.15 -10.61
CA PRO A 230 19.42 15.93 -9.53
C PRO A 230 18.95 14.81 -8.59
N LEU A 231 19.86 14.27 -7.77
CA LEU A 231 19.49 13.37 -6.70
C LEU A 231 18.71 14.14 -5.63
N PRO A 232 17.53 13.66 -5.21
CA PRO A 232 16.64 14.41 -4.33
C PRO A 232 17.11 14.32 -2.85
N ALA A 233 16.66 15.24 -1.98
CA ALA A 233 17.09 15.28 -0.57
C ALA A 233 16.84 13.95 0.17
N GLY A 234 15.68 13.35 -0.05
CA GLY A 234 15.28 12.06 0.54
C GLY A 234 16.24 10.91 0.20
N TYR A 235 16.95 10.97 -0.95
CA TYR A 235 18.01 10.00 -1.28
C TYR A 235 19.12 10.02 -0.24
N PHE A 236 19.58 11.21 0.15
CA PHE A 236 20.67 11.35 1.11
C PHE A 236 20.21 11.00 2.52
N GLU A 237 19.00 11.43 2.90
CA GLU A 237 18.40 11.12 4.20
C GLU A 237 18.24 9.62 4.43
N ILE A 238 17.64 8.88 3.48
CA ILE A 238 17.46 7.42 3.57
C ILE A 238 18.80 6.68 3.65
N LEU A 239 19.84 7.20 2.97
CA LEU A 239 21.19 6.64 3.04
C LEU A 239 21.96 7.02 4.31
N GLY A 240 21.39 7.85 5.19
CA GLY A 240 22.06 8.36 6.38
C GLY A 240 23.24 9.27 6.05
N ARG A 241 23.17 10.02 4.95
CA ARG A 241 24.21 10.93 4.47
C ARG A 241 23.77 12.37 4.68
N SER A 242 24.70 13.22 5.11
CA SER A 242 24.45 14.67 5.13
C SER A 242 24.26 15.16 3.71
N THR A 243 23.23 15.99 3.49
CA THR A 243 23.11 16.82 2.28
C THR A 243 24.22 17.88 2.36
N SER A 244 25.42 17.58 1.87
CA SER A 244 26.39 18.64 1.61
C SER A 244 25.80 19.50 0.48
N GLY A 245 25.34 20.70 0.85
CA GLY A 245 24.85 21.72 -0.08
C GLY A 245 25.92 22.25 -1.02
#